data_AF-A0A0U1CW83-F1
#
_entry.id   AF-A0A0U1CW83-F1
#
_cell.length_a   1.000
_cell.length_b   1.000
_cell.length_c   1.000
_cell.angle_alpha   90.00
_cell.angle_beta   90.00
_cell.angle_gamma   90.00
#
_symmetry.space_group_name_H-M   'P 1'
#
loop_
_entity.id
_entity.type
_entity.pdbx_description
1 polymer ?
#
loop_
_entity_poly.entity_id
_entity_poly.type
_entity_poly.pdbx_seq_one_letter_code
_entity_poly.pdbx_strand_id
1 'polypeptide(L)'
;MLDTSLAGQLKSLLERLTVPIELVSSLDDGPKSAELAELLTEIAAMSDKITYSRADDDARRPSFAIRRTGTDVEVRFAGIPLGHEFSSLALALLQVGGYPSKEAPELLEQVRALDVDLHFETYFSLSCQNCPDVVQALNLMAILNPRISHVAIDGALFKDEVEQRKVLAVPTVFLNGEWFDSGRMTLEQIIGKVDTGAAQRTAEAITEKDPFDVLVVGGGPAGAAAAIYAARKGIRTGVVAERFGGQVLDTMAIENYISVPHTEGPKYAAALEAHVGEYDVDVMKTQRGAKLLPAIDEGGLIEISLESGASLTARTVILATGARWRAMDVPGEAEYRNKGVTYCPHCDGPLFKGKRVAVVGGGNSGVEAAIDLAGVVSHVTLIEFDSVLRADEVLQRKLRSLPNVDILLSTLTTEVLGDGDQVTGLTYQDRTTGESHKLELQASSSRSVCCPTPSGWKAASNCPSAARSSSTSAARRRYPACSRPATAPRCRSSRSSSPPEPVRRQRCPHSIT
;
A
#
# COMPACT_ATOMS: atom_id res chain seq x y z
N MET A 1 -41.47 17.82 14.29
CA MET A 1 -40.55 16.82 14.91
C MET A 1 -39.09 17.27 15.00
N LEU A 2 -38.59 18.08 14.05
CA LEU A 2 -37.22 18.61 14.11
C LEU A 2 -37.16 19.82 15.04
N ASP A 3 -36.07 19.96 15.81
CA ASP A 3 -35.83 21.23 16.50
C ASP A 3 -35.46 22.33 15.50
N THR A 4 -35.62 23.59 15.90
CA THR A 4 -35.42 24.76 15.02
C THR A 4 -34.01 24.83 14.43
N SER A 5 -33.00 24.33 15.15
CA SER A 5 -31.61 24.32 14.67
C SER A 5 -31.43 23.25 13.58
N LEU A 6 -31.88 22.03 13.82
CA LEU A 6 -31.81 20.93 12.85
C LEU A 6 -32.63 21.24 11.59
N ALA A 7 -33.84 21.79 11.75
CA ALA A 7 -34.66 22.22 10.63
C ALA A 7 -33.97 23.31 9.78
N GLY A 8 -33.31 24.27 10.42
CA GLY A 8 -32.53 25.30 9.73
C GLY A 8 -31.32 24.75 8.97
N GLN A 9 -30.59 23.82 9.57
CA GLN A 9 -29.46 23.14 8.93
C GLN A 9 -29.92 22.31 7.72
N LEU A 10 -30.98 21.51 7.88
CA LEU A 10 -31.52 20.70 6.80
C LEU A 10 -31.97 21.60 5.65
N LYS A 11 -32.76 22.65 5.93
CA LYS A 11 -33.22 23.59 4.91
C LYS A 11 -32.07 24.20 4.10
N SER A 12 -30.98 24.60 4.77
CA SER A 12 -29.79 25.13 4.09
C SER A 12 -29.07 24.08 3.23
N LEU A 13 -29.04 22.82 3.66
CA LEU A 13 -28.50 21.73 2.84
C LEU A 13 -29.37 21.48 1.60
N LEU A 14 -30.69 21.48 1.76
CA LEU A 14 -31.65 21.19 0.67
C LEU A 14 -31.60 22.22 -0.48
N GLU A 15 -31.03 23.42 -0.28
CA GLU A 15 -30.74 24.36 -1.37
C GLU A 15 -29.76 23.78 -2.42
N ARG A 16 -28.99 22.74 -2.06
CA ARG A 16 -28.02 22.08 -2.94
C ARG A 16 -28.63 20.99 -3.82
N LEU A 17 -29.92 20.69 -3.68
CA LEU A 17 -30.60 19.72 -4.54
C LEU A 17 -30.60 20.22 -5.99
N THR A 18 -30.15 19.38 -6.92
CA THR A 18 -30.15 19.69 -8.36
C THR A 18 -31.33 19.04 -9.06
N VAL A 19 -31.79 17.88 -8.58
CA VAL A 19 -32.88 17.06 -9.14
C VAL A 19 -34.05 16.97 -8.14
N PRO A 20 -35.32 16.95 -8.61
CA PRO A 20 -36.46 16.70 -7.74
C PRO A 20 -36.48 15.29 -7.15
N ILE A 21 -36.98 15.17 -5.92
CA ILE A 21 -37.12 13.91 -5.19
C ILE A 21 -38.53 13.76 -4.60
N GLU A 22 -38.97 12.52 -4.44
CA GLU A 22 -40.24 12.15 -3.84
C GLU A 22 -40.01 11.32 -2.58
N LEU A 23 -40.64 11.73 -1.47
CA LEU A 23 -40.73 10.97 -0.24
C LEU A 23 -42.01 10.12 -0.29
N VAL A 24 -41.88 8.81 -0.35
CA VAL A 24 -43.02 7.89 -0.49
C VAL A 24 -43.13 7.03 0.76
N SER A 25 -44.17 7.23 1.57
CA SER A 25 -44.35 6.50 2.83
C SER A 25 -45.22 5.24 2.70
N SER A 26 -44.93 4.30 3.60
CA SER A 26 -45.78 3.16 3.95
C SER A 26 -46.05 3.16 5.45
N LEU A 27 -47.31 3.34 5.81
CA LEU A 27 -47.73 3.69 7.18
C LEU A 27 -48.81 2.73 7.69
N ASP A 28 -48.80 2.51 9.00
CA ASP A 28 -49.89 1.88 9.75
C ASP A 28 -50.67 2.92 10.55
N ASP A 29 -51.65 2.48 11.36
CA ASP A 29 -52.45 3.35 12.22
C ASP A 29 -51.78 3.68 13.57
N GLY A 30 -50.49 3.32 13.73
CA GLY A 30 -49.73 3.49 14.95
C GLY A 30 -49.19 4.92 15.16
N PRO A 31 -48.86 5.29 16.41
CA PRO A 31 -48.35 6.62 16.74
C PRO A 31 -47.04 6.95 16.02
N LYS A 32 -46.18 5.95 15.78
CA LYS A 32 -44.91 6.14 15.07
C LYS A 32 -45.09 6.42 13.58
N SER A 33 -46.16 5.89 12.98
CA SER A 33 -46.54 6.25 11.61
C SER A 33 -47.05 7.69 11.52
N ALA A 34 -47.78 8.17 12.52
CA ALA A 34 -48.18 9.57 12.59
C ALA A 34 -46.97 10.51 12.74
N GLU A 35 -46.02 10.16 13.63
CA GLU A 35 -44.75 10.88 13.79
C GLU A 35 -43.92 10.94 12.49
N LEU A 36 -43.82 9.80 11.77
CA LEU A 36 -43.12 9.76 10.49
C LEU A 36 -43.82 10.65 9.45
N ALA A 37 -45.15 10.57 9.34
CA ALA A 37 -45.91 11.40 8.40
C ALA A 37 -45.72 12.90 8.66
N GLU A 38 -45.69 13.31 9.93
CA GLU A 38 -45.41 14.70 10.33
C GLU A 38 -44.00 15.11 9.88
N LEU A 39 -42.98 14.29 10.16
CA LEU A 39 -41.61 14.54 9.75
C LEU A 39 -41.47 14.71 8.22
N LEU A 40 -42.06 13.80 7.44
CA LEU A 40 -41.98 13.84 5.98
C LEU A 40 -42.72 15.06 5.40
N THR A 41 -43.85 15.43 5.99
CA THR A 41 -44.58 16.66 5.65
C THR A 41 -43.75 17.90 5.94
N GLU A 42 -43.09 17.94 7.10
CA GLU A 42 -42.20 19.04 7.51
C GLU A 42 -41.02 19.18 6.53
N ILE A 43 -40.37 18.08 6.14
CA ILE A 43 -39.25 18.07 5.19
C ILE A 43 -39.71 18.50 3.79
N ALA A 44 -40.83 17.99 3.29
CA ALA A 44 -41.36 18.37 1.98
C ALA A 44 -41.70 19.86 1.89
N ALA A 45 -42.11 20.49 3.00
CA ALA A 45 -42.35 21.93 3.05
C ALA A 45 -41.06 22.79 3.03
N MET A 46 -39.87 22.19 3.20
CA MET A 46 -38.60 22.93 3.24
C MET A 46 -38.05 23.28 1.85
N SER A 47 -38.45 22.56 0.81
CA SER A 47 -37.96 22.76 -0.57
C SER A 47 -39.04 22.42 -1.60
N ASP A 48 -39.14 23.24 -2.64
CA ASP A 48 -39.98 23.02 -3.82
C ASP A 48 -39.56 21.80 -4.67
N LYS A 49 -38.37 21.27 -4.44
CA LYS A 49 -37.85 20.05 -5.10
C LYS A 49 -38.23 18.76 -4.39
N ILE A 50 -38.95 18.82 -3.28
CA ILE A 50 -39.34 17.65 -2.49
C ILE A 50 -40.87 17.55 -2.47
N THR A 51 -41.39 16.40 -2.91
CA THR A 51 -42.81 16.06 -2.75
C THR A 51 -42.97 14.93 -1.74
N TYR A 52 -44.10 14.90 -1.04
CA TYR A 52 -44.46 13.81 -0.13
C TYR A 52 -45.75 13.14 -0.59
N SER A 53 -45.74 11.81 -0.67
CA SER A 53 -46.90 10.98 -0.98
C SER A 53 -46.93 9.72 -0.08
N ARG A 54 -48.11 9.11 0.06
CA ARG A 54 -48.31 7.84 0.77
C ARG A 54 -48.74 6.79 -0.25
N ALA A 55 -47.98 5.70 -0.35
CA ALA A 55 -48.25 4.59 -1.27
C ALA A 55 -48.58 3.27 -0.57
N ASP A 56 -48.11 3.08 0.67
CA ASP A 56 -48.31 1.83 1.43
C ASP A 56 -47.80 0.57 0.69
N ASP A 57 -46.70 0.73 -0.06
CA ASP A 57 -46.06 -0.25 -0.94
C ASP A 57 -45.01 -1.15 -0.26
N ASP A 58 -44.72 -0.93 1.03
CA ASP A 58 -43.74 -1.69 1.80
C ASP A 58 -44.38 -2.49 2.94
N ALA A 59 -43.79 -3.66 3.21
CA ALA A 59 -44.21 -4.53 4.30
C ALA A 59 -43.87 -3.94 5.68
N ARG A 60 -42.77 -3.19 5.79
CA ARG A 60 -42.37 -2.50 7.01
C ARG A 60 -43.13 -1.19 7.13
N ARG A 61 -43.87 -1.06 8.22
CA ARG A 61 -44.67 0.12 8.55
C ARG A 61 -44.36 0.50 10.01
N PRO A 62 -43.91 1.74 10.29
CA PRO A 62 -43.65 2.83 9.36
C PRO A 62 -42.36 2.68 8.54
N SER A 63 -42.40 2.99 7.25
CA SER A 63 -41.21 3.17 6.39
C SER A 63 -41.44 4.24 5.34
N PHE A 64 -40.38 4.69 4.68
CA PHE A 64 -40.47 5.55 3.51
C PHE A 64 -39.27 5.38 2.57
N ALA A 65 -39.51 5.58 1.28
CA ALA A 65 -38.48 5.67 0.25
C ALA A 65 -38.20 7.15 -0.09
N ILE A 66 -36.94 7.44 -0.39
CA ILE A 66 -36.50 8.70 -1.02
C ILE A 66 -36.20 8.34 -2.47
N ARG A 67 -37.07 8.75 -3.40
CA ARG A 67 -36.99 8.43 -4.83
C ARG A 67 -36.53 9.63 -5.63
N ARG A 68 -35.63 9.43 -6.60
CA ARG A 68 -35.32 10.46 -7.58
C ARG A 68 -36.35 10.41 -8.70
N THR A 69 -37.05 11.53 -8.92
CA THR A 69 -38.10 11.60 -9.93
C THR A 69 -37.57 11.25 -11.32
N GLY A 70 -38.27 10.36 -12.04
CA GLY A 70 -37.93 9.96 -13.40
C GLY A 70 -36.80 8.94 -13.53
N THR A 71 -36.38 8.31 -12.42
CA THR A 71 -35.37 7.23 -12.41
C THR A 71 -35.77 6.14 -11.41
N ASP A 72 -35.08 5.00 -11.46
CA ASP A 72 -35.27 3.90 -10.50
C ASP A 72 -34.41 4.06 -9.23
N VAL A 73 -33.75 5.21 -9.05
CA VAL A 73 -32.90 5.47 -7.88
C VAL A 73 -33.77 5.70 -6.65
N GLU A 74 -33.64 4.80 -5.67
CA GLU A 74 -34.29 4.93 -4.36
C GLU A 74 -33.41 4.42 -3.21
N VAL A 75 -33.63 5.00 -2.03
CA VAL A 75 -33.13 4.48 -0.75
C VAL A 75 -34.27 4.47 0.25
N ARG A 76 -34.32 3.46 1.13
CA ARG A 76 -35.43 3.27 2.05
C ARG A 76 -35.00 3.29 3.50
N PHE A 77 -35.81 3.94 4.34
CA PHE A 77 -35.71 3.88 5.79
C PHE A 77 -36.97 3.23 6.35
N ALA A 78 -36.81 2.18 7.16
CA ALA A 78 -37.87 1.60 7.97
C ALA A 78 -37.72 2.13 9.40
N GLY A 79 -38.64 2.99 9.80
CA GLY A 79 -38.59 3.74 11.06
C GLY A 79 -38.39 5.24 10.86
N ILE A 80 -37.95 5.92 11.93
CA ILE A 80 -37.80 7.39 11.95
C ILE A 80 -36.30 7.71 12.11
N PRO A 81 -35.57 8.03 11.02
CA PRO A 81 -34.11 8.18 11.04
C PRO A 81 -33.65 9.54 11.62
N LEU A 82 -33.92 9.73 12.91
CA LEU A 82 -33.40 10.83 13.73
C LEU A 82 -32.17 10.38 14.52
N GLY A 83 -31.82 11.09 15.59
CA GLY A 83 -30.63 10.80 16.39
C GLY A 83 -29.37 10.91 15.54
N HIS A 84 -28.48 9.91 15.62
CA HIS A 84 -27.26 9.89 14.80
C HIS A 84 -27.56 9.69 13.30
N GLU A 85 -28.67 9.02 12.95
CA GLU A 85 -29.08 8.79 11.56
C GLU A 85 -29.68 10.02 10.87
N PHE A 86 -29.90 11.13 11.58
CA PHE A 86 -30.30 12.39 10.94
C PHE A 86 -29.28 12.82 9.87
N SER A 87 -27.99 12.59 10.12
CA SER A 87 -26.93 12.85 9.15
C SER A 87 -27.07 11.99 7.88
N SER A 88 -27.45 10.72 8.05
CA SER A 88 -27.68 9.76 6.97
C SER A 88 -28.93 10.12 6.16
N LEU A 89 -30.00 10.57 6.82
CA LEU A 89 -31.19 11.11 6.17
C LEU A 89 -30.85 12.34 5.32
N ALA A 90 -30.14 13.32 5.90
CA ALA A 90 -29.75 14.53 5.19
C ALA A 90 -28.87 14.23 3.98
N LEU A 91 -27.90 13.32 4.12
CA LEU A 91 -27.03 12.92 3.01
C LEU A 91 -27.78 12.15 1.92
N ALA A 92 -28.71 11.27 2.30
CA ALA A 92 -29.55 10.55 1.36
C ALA A 92 -30.43 11.50 0.53
N LEU A 93 -31.09 12.48 1.16
CA LEU A 93 -31.86 13.52 0.46
C LEU A 93 -30.99 14.25 -0.56
N LEU A 94 -29.79 14.67 -0.16
CA LEU A 94 -28.83 15.35 -1.02
C LEU A 94 -28.39 14.50 -2.22
N GLN A 95 -27.93 13.27 -1.97
CA GLN A 95 -27.35 12.42 -2.99
C GLN A 95 -28.40 11.87 -3.96
N VAL A 96 -29.58 11.49 -3.48
CA VAL A 96 -30.72 11.16 -4.35
C VAL A 96 -31.10 12.39 -5.17
N GLY A 97 -31.09 13.59 -4.58
CA GLY A 97 -31.30 14.86 -5.27
C GLY A 97 -30.15 15.36 -6.14
N GLY A 98 -29.14 14.53 -6.42
CA GLY A 98 -28.08 14.82 -7.40
C GLY A 98 -26.85 15.54 -6.85
N TYR A 99 -26.71 15.66 -5.53
CA TYR A 99 -25.48 16.14 -4.90
C TYR A 99 -24.36 15.08 -4.97
N PRO A 100 -23.14 15.42 -5.43
CA PRO A 100 -22.08 14.43 -5.61
C PRO A 100 -21.52 13.91 -4.28
N SER A 101 -21.09 12.65 -4.27
CA SER A 101 -20.32 12.06 -3.17
C SER A 101 -18.90 12.63 -3.10
N LYS A 102 -18.28 12.54 -1.92
CA LYS A 102 -16.87 12.92 -1.67
C LYS A 102 -15.91 11.73 -1.68
N GLU A 103 -16.42 10.52 -1.90
CA GLU A 103 -15.61 9.30 -1.98
C GLU A 103 -14.69 9.31 -3.21
N ALA A 104 -13.65 8.48 -3.19
CA ALA A 104 -12.69 8.37 -4.28
C ALA A 104 -13.36 7.97 -5.61
N PRO A 105 -13.06 8.63 -6.74
CA PRO A 105 -13.68 8.33 -8.04
C PRO A 105 -13.59 6.86 -8.44
N GLU A 106 -12.49 6.19 -8.10
CA GLU A 106 -12.25 4.79 -8.41
C GLU A 106 -13.25 3.87 -7.68
N LEU A 107 -13.57 4.17 -6.41
CA LEU A 107 -14.58 3.43 -5.64
C LEU A 107 -15.98 3.64 -6.21
N LEU A 108 -16.30 4.87 -6.62
CA LEU A 108 -17.59 5.20 -7.23
C LEU A 108 -17.81 4.42 -8.53
N GLU A 109 -16.80 4.36 -9.39
CA GLU A 109 -16.85 3.57 -10.63
C GLU A 109 -16.94 2.07 -10.34
N GLN A 110 -16.21 1.59 -9.33
CA GLN A 110 -16.28 0.18 -8.94
C GLN A 110 -17.69 -0.23 -8.51
N VAL A 111 -18.37 0.60 -7.72
CA VAL A 111 -19.77 0.37 -7.34
C VAL A 111 -20.69 0.35 -8.56
N ARG A 112 -20.54 1.30 -9.49
CA ARG A 112 -21.33 1.34 -10.73
C ARG A 112 -21.12 0.10 -11.59
N ALA A 113 -19.93 -0.48 -11.56
CA ALA A 113 -19.55 -1.65 -12.34
C ALA A 113 -19.95 -3.00 -11.70
N LEU A 114 -20.54 -3.01 -10.50
CA LEU A 114 -21.02 -4.24 -9.88
C LEU A 114 -22.17 -4.85 -10.70
N ASP A 115 -21.90 -6.03 -11.29
CA ASP A 115 -22.86 -6.77 -12.12
C ASP A 115 -23.50 -7.92 -11.33
N VAL A 116 -23.97 -7.63 -10.13
CA VAL A 116 -24.67 -8.59 -9.24
C VAL A 116 -25.81 -7.89 -8.52
N ASP A 117 -26.92 -8.58 -8.31
CA ASP A 117 -28.05 -8.05 -7.55
C ASP A 117 -27.77 -8.16 -6.03
N LEU A 118 -27.76 -7.03 -5.34
CA LEU A 118 -27.38 -6.92 -3.93
C LEU A 118 -28.46 -6.20 -3.13
N HIS A 119 -29.14 -6.91 -2.24
CA HIS A 119 -30.16 -6.35 -1.37
C HIS A 119 -29.64 -6.25 0.06
N PHE A 120 -29.30 -5.03 0.49
CA PHE A 120 -28.80 -4.76 1.82
C PHE A 120 -29.89 -4.34 2.79
N GLU A 121 -29.85 -4.89 4.00
CA GLU A 121 -30.68 -4.47 5.13
C GLU A 121 -29.78 -4.16 6.32
N THR A 122 -29.82 -2.93 6.83
CA THR A 122 -28.97 -2.49 7.95
C THR A 122 -29.81 -2.19 9.17
N TYR A 123 -29.62 -2.94 10.25
CA TYR A 123 -30.24 -2.63 11.54
C TYR A 123 -29.39 -1.60 12.29
N PHE A 124 -30.03 -0.49 12.68
CA PHE A 124 -29.43 0.58 13.47
C PHE A 124 -30.25 0.88 14.73
N SER A 125 -29.71 1.77 15.57
CA SER A 125 -30.41 2.38 16.70
C SER A 125 -30.12 3.88 16.70
N LEU A 126 -31.08 4.70 17.13
CA LEU A 126 -30.95 6.17 17.17
C LEU A 126 -29.78 6.66 18.05
N SER A 127 -29.33 5.84 19.01
CA SER A 127 -28.21 6.14 19.91
C SER A 127 -26.85 5.63 19.41
N CYS A 128 -26.81 4.92 18.28
CA CYS A 128 -25.59 4.32 17.74
C CYS A 128 -24.72 5.33 16.99
N GLN A 129 -23.49 5.58 17.47
CA GLN A 129 -22.56 6.53 16.85
C GLN A 129 -21.88 5.99 15.58
N ASN A 130 -21.78 4.67 15.43
CA ASN A 130 -21.07 4.04 14.31
C ASN A 130 -22.00 3.64 13.15
N CYS A 131 -23.31 3.64 13.38
CA CYS A 131 -24.30 3.24 12.39
C CYS A 131 -24.36 4.17 11.17
N PRO A 132 -24.21 5.51 11.30
CA PRO A 132 -24.32 6.41 10.17
C PRO A 132 -23.31 6.12 9.06
N ASP A 133 -22.06 5.77 9.39
CA ASP A 133 -21.02 5.48 8.39
C ASP A 133 -21.45 4.31 7.47
N VAL A 134 -22.03 3.26 8.05
CA VAL A 134 -22.47 2.06 7.33
C VAL A 134 -23.74 2.34 6.52
N VAL A 135 -24.72 3.02 7.14
CA VAL A 135 -25.98 3.40 6.47
C VAL A 135 -25.70 4.32 5.29
N GLN A 136 -24.80 5.29 5.43
CA GLN A 136 -24.41 6.22 4.38
C GLN A 136 -23.68 5.52 3.24
N ALA A 137 -22.74 4.61 3.55
CA ALA A 137 -22.03 3.85 2.53
C ALA A 137 -23.00 3.01 1.67
N LEU A 138 -23.93 2.30 2.31
CA LEU A 138 -24.89 1.44 1.60
C LEU A 138 -25.97 2.25 0.87
N ASN A 139 -26.42 3.38 1.42
CA ASN A 139 -27.26 4.34 0.69
C ASN A 139 -26.56 4.83 -0.57
N LEU A 140 -25.30 5.21 -0.48
CA LEU A 140 -24.53 5.64 -1.64
C LEU A 140 -24.42 4.53 -2.69
N MET A 141 -24.22 3.27 -2.28
CA MET A 141 -24.18 2.14 -3.22
C MET A 141 -25.50 1.98 -3.98
N ALA A 142 -26.64 2.04 -3.29
CA ALA A 142 -27.95 1.97 -3.91
C ALA A 142 -28.25 3.16 -4.83
N ILE A 143 -27.71 4.34 -4.53
CA ILE A 143 -27.84 5.53 -5.39
C ILE A 143 -27.04 5.40 -6.68
N LEU A 144 -25.90 4.72 -6.65
CA LEU A 144 -24.97 4.63 -7.77
C LEU A 144 -25.29 3.48 -8.73
N ASN A 145 -25.85 2.37 -8.24
CA ASN A 145 -26.07 1.18 -9.04
C ASN A 145 -27.51 0.64 -8.87
N PRO A 146 -28.31 0.55 -9.95
CA PRO A 146 -29.71 0.12 -9.88
C PRO A 146 -29.89 -1.35 -9.46
N ARG A 147 -28.84 -2.16 -9.47
CA ARG A 147 -28.86 -3.56 -8.97
C ARG A 147 -28.68 -3.67 -7.46
N ILE A 148 -28.38 -2.54 -6.81
CA ILE A 148 -28.15 -2.49 -5.37
C ILE A 148 -29.33 -1.78 -4.73
N SER A 149 -29.98 -2.42 -3.76
CA SER A 149 -31.00 -1.80 -2.93
C SER A 149 -30.57 -1.77 -1.48
N HIS A 150 -30.95 -0.74 -0.74
CA HIS A 150 -30.67 -0.65 0.69
C HIS A 150 -31.89 -0.20 1.49
N VAL A 151 -32.15 -0.92 2.59
CA VAL A 151 -33.12 -0.54 3.61
C VAL A 151 -32.41 -0.37 4.96
N ALA A 152 -32.43 0.84 5.51
CA ALA A 152 -31.97 1.10 6.87
C ALA A 152 -33.14 0.94 7.85
N ILE A 153 -32.99 0.07 8.85
CA ILE A 153 -34.07 -0.38 9.74
C ILE A 153 -33.77 0.04 11.19
N ASP A 154 -34.68 0.79 11.80
CA ASP A 154 -34.63 1.11 13.23
C ASP A 154 -35.03 -0.12 14.06
N GLY A 155 -34.04 -0.77 14.67
CA GLY A 155 -34.27 -1.98 15.46
C GLY A 155 -35.19 -1.77 16.66
N ALA A 156 -35.38 -0.53 17.15
CA ALA A 156 -36.30 -0.26 18.24
C ALA A 156 -37.78 -0.37 17.81
N LEU A 157 -38.08 -0.12 16.54
CA LEU A 157 -39.43 -0.20 15.97
C LEU A 157 -39.75 -1.59 15.41
N PHE A 158 -38.73 -2.31 14.94
CA PHE A 158 -38.86 -3.64 14.33
C PHE A 158 -38.26 -4.73 15.23
N LYS A 159 -38.70 -4.79 16.49
CA LYS A 159 -38.16 -5.72 17.51
C LYS A 159 -38.32 -7.19 17.14
N ASP A 160 -39.46 -7.55 16.53
CA ASP A 160 -39.72 -8.92 16.11
C ASP A 160 -38.67 -9.40 15.10
N GLU A 161 -38.24 -8.52 14.18
CA GLU A 161 -37.16 -8.83 13.24
C GLU A 161 -35.80 -8.95 13.93
N VAL A 162 -35.50 -8.04 14.88
CA VAL A 162 -34.27 -8.08 15.69
C VAL A 162 -34.16 -9.41 16.44
N GLU A 163 -35.25 -9.88 17.04
CA GLU A 163 -35.30 -11.15 17.76
C GLU A 163 -35.18 -12.34 16.81
N GLN A 164 -35.99 -12.37 15.74
CA GLN A 164 -36.00 -13.46 14.77
C GLN A 164 -34.65 -13.65 14.08
N ARG A 165 -34.00 -12.54 13.72
CA ARG A 165 -32.70 -12.52 13.04
C ARG A 165 -31.51 -12.49 14.00
N LYS A 166 -31.75 -12.54 15.31
CA LYS A 166 -30.73 -12.55 16.37
C LYS A 166 -29.72 -11.40 16.24
N VAL A 167 -30.23 -10.19 16.02
CA VAL A 167 -29.39 -8.99 15.96
C VAL A 167 -28.97 -8.59 17.38
N LEU A 168 -27.76 -8.97 17.77
CA LEU A 168 -27.22 -8.74 19.12
C LEU A 168 -26.50 -7.39 19.29
N ALA A 169 -26.12 -6.77 18.17
CA ALA A 169 -25.40 -5.50 18.15
C ALA A 169 -25.77 -4.69 16.89
N VAL A 170 -25.52 -3.37 16.93
CA VAL A 170 -25.72 -2.48 15.78
C VAL A 170 -24.46 -1.64 15.53
N PRO A 171 -24.13 -1.30 14.25
CA PRO A 171 -24.86 -1.69 13.04
C PRO A 171 -24.65 -3.17 12.72
N THR A 172 -25.70 -3.85 12.27
CA THR A 172 -25.62 -5.20 11.69
C THR A 172 -26.24 -5.17 10.31
N VAL A 173 -25.52 -5.71 9.33
CA VAL A 173 -25.91 -5.72 7.92
C VAL A 173 -26.25 -7.14 7.50
N PHE A 174 -27.35 -7.27 6.77
CA PHE A 174 -27.72 -8.46 6.03
C PHE A 174 -27.60 -8.17 4.53
N LEU A 175 -27.18 -9.18 3.78
CA LEU A 175 -27.10 -9.15 2.33
C LEU A 175 -27.92 -10.32 1.79
N ASN A 176 -28.93 -10.04 0.96
CA ASN A 176 -29.81 -11.04 0.34
C ASN A 176 -30.47 -11.99 1.36
N GLY A 177 -30.79 -11.46 2.55
CA GLY A 177 -31.41 -12.20 3.66
C GLY A 177 -30.43 -12.97 4.56
N GLU A 178 -29.14 -13.02 4.21
CA GLU A 178 -28.09 -13.65 5.02
C GLU A 178 -27.30 -12.62 5.81
N TRP A 179 -26.74 -13.03 6.95
CA TRP A 179 -25.88 -12.16 7.74
C TRP A 179 -24.60 -11.81 6.95
N PHE A 180 -24.28 -10.52 6.85
CA PHE A 180 -23.13 -10.04 6.07
C PHE A 180 -21.96 -9.62 6.97
N ASP A 181 -22.21 -8.68 7.88
CA ASP A 181 -21.22 -8.22 8.85
C ASP A 181 -21.87 -7.38 9.97
N SER A 182 -21.08 -7.07 11.00
CA SER A 182 -21.48 -6.19 12.09
C SER A 182 -20.35 -5.25 12.52
N GLY A 183 -20.70 -4.06 13.00
CA GLY A 183 -19.74 -3.03 13.40
C GLY A 183 -19.41 -2.05 12.28
N ARG A 184 -18.45 -1.16 12.54
CA ARG A 184 -18.09 -0.08 11.63
C ARG A 184 -17.44 -0.63 10.36
N MET A 185 -17.96 -0.25 9.20
CA MET A 185 -17.42 -0.59 7.88
C MET A 185 -17.32 0.66 7.01
N THR A 186 -16.26 0.75 6.20
CA THR A 186 -16.13 1.76 5.15
C THR A 186 -16.72 1.25 3.82
N LEU A 187 -16.99 2.17 2.88
CA LEU A 187 -17.42 1.82 1.53
C LEU A 187 -16.44 0.84 0.84
N GLU A 188 -15.14 1.12 0.94
CA GLU A 188 -14.07 0.25 0.40
C GLU A 188 -14.14 -1.17 0.97
N GLN A 189 -14.35 -1.32 2.27
CA GLN A 189 -14.46 -2.63 2.92
C GLN A 189 -15.71 -3.40 2.46
N ILE A 190 -16.83 -2.71 2.28
CA ILE A 190 -18.07 -3.32 1.79
C ILE A 190 -17.87 -3.80 0.35
N ILE A 191 -17.33 -2.94 -0.53
CA ILE A 191 -17.02 -3.29 -1.92
C ILE A 191 -16.09 -4.49 -1.99
N GLY A 192 -15.01 -4.50 -1.19
CA GLY A 192 -14.06 -5.62 -1.16
C GLY A 192 -14.68 -6.97 -0.78
N LYS A 193 -15.82 -6.97 -0.07
CA LYS A 193 -16.56 -8.19 0.29
C LYS A 193 -17.56 -8.63 -0.77
N VAL A 194 -18.17 -7.70 -1.52
CA VAL A 194 -19.20 -8.03 -2.52
C VAL A 194 -18.64 -8.17 -3.93
N ASP A 195 -17.54 -7.49 -4.24
CA ASP A 195 -16.92 -7.52 -5.56
C ASP A 195 -15.97 -8.70 -5.72
N THR A 196 -16.50 -9.92 -5.61
CA THR A 196 -15.74 -11.16 -5.81
C THR A 196 -15.18 -11.30 -7.23
N GLY A 197 -15.73 -10.54 -8.19
CA GLY A 197 -15.27 -10.49 -9.59
C GLY A 197 -14.26 -9.38 -9.91
N ALA A 198 -13.99 -8.43 -9.00
CA ALA A 198 -13.07 -7.30 -9.26
C ALA A 198 -11.67 -7.78 -9.63
N ALA A 199 -11.18 -8.80 -8.91
CA ALA A 199 -9.87 -9.38 -9.14
C ALA A 199 -9.80 -10.02 -10.54
N GLN A 200 -10.87 -10.70 -10.96
CA GLN A 200 -10.94 -11.33 -12.28
C GLN A 200 -11.05 -10.28 -13.40
N ARG A 201 -11.91 -9.28 -13.28
CA ARG A 201 -12.01 -8.18 -14.27
C ARG A 201 -10.71 -7.39 -14.38
N THR A 202 -10.03 -7.14 -13.27
CA THR A 202 -8.70 -6.50 -13.27
C THR A 202 -7.69 -7.38 -13.99
N ALA A 203 -7.72 -8.69 -13.77
CA ALA A 203 -6.83 -9.63 -14.45
C ALA A 203 -7.10 -9.71 -15.97
N GLU A 204 -8.38 -9.71 -16.37
CA GLU A 204 -8.81 -9.65 -17.76
C GLU A 204 -8.36 -8.34 -18.42
N ALA A 205 -8.63 -7.19 -17.79
CA ALA A 205 -8.20 -5.88 -18.29
C ALA A 205 -6.66 -5.74 -18.40
N ILE A 206 -5.90 -6.37 -17.51
CA ILE A 206 -4.43 -6.45 -17.64
C ILE A 206 -4.05 -7.31 -18.84
N THR A 207 -4.73 -8.44 -19.03
CA THR A 207 -4.45 -9.38 -20.13
C THR A 207 -4.74 -8.79 -21.51
N GLU A 208 -5.73 -7.90 -21.62
CA GLU A 208 -6.07 -7.20 -22.85
C GLU A 208 -5.08 -6.09 -23.25
N LYS A 209 -4.10 -5.75 -22.40
CA LYS A 209 -3.13 -4.70 -22.71
C LYS A 209 -2.26 -5.10 -23.91
N ASP A 210 -2.10 -4.16 -24.83
CA ASP A 210 -1.16 -4.31 -25.95
C ASP A 210 0.26 -4.61 -25.46
N PRO A 211 1.04 -5.40 -26.22
CA PRO A 211 2.42 -5.75 -25.87
C PRO A 211 3.26 -4.52 -25.52
N PHE A 212 4.05 -4.63 -24.47
CA PHE A 212 4.99 -3.58 -24.07
C PHE A 212 6.29 -3.66 -24.87
N ASP A 213 6.94 -2.52 -25.09
CA ASP A 213 8.33 -2.53 -25.56
C ASP A 213 9.26 -2.98 -24.42
N VAL A 214 8.99 -2.47 -23.21
CA VAL A 214 9.69 -2.84 -21.98
C VAL A 214 8.68 -3.10 -20.86
N LEU A 215 8.74 -4.28 -20.26
CA LEU A 215 8.00 -4.61 -19.05
C LEU A 215 8.96 -4.79 -17.87
N VAL A 216 8.79 -3.96 -16.84
CA VAL A 216 9.57 -4.03 -15.61
C VAL A 216 8.80 -4.83 -14.56
N VAL A 217 9.41 -5.88 -14.02
CA VAL A 217 8.82 -6.69 -12.94
C VAL A 217 9.49 -6.33 -11.62
N GLY A 218 8.77 -5.56 -10.79
CA GLY A 218 9.20 -5.08 -9.48
C GLY A 218 9.09 -3.56 -9.36
N GLY A 219 8.37 -3.07 -8.36
CA GLY A 219 8.13 -1.63 -8.12
C GLY A 219 9.12 -0.95 -7.14
N GLY A 220 10.27 -1.56 -6.85
CA GLY A 220 11.29 -0.96 -5.98
C GLY A 220 12.12 0.13 -6.69
N PRO A 221 13.14 0.71 -6.02
CA PRO A 221 13.98 1.76 -6.61
C PRO A 221 14.62 1.38 -7.95
N ALA A 222 15.07 0.13 -8.10
CA ALA A 222 15.63 -0.37 -9.36
C ALA A 222 14.59 -0.38 -10.50
N GLY A 223 13.35 -0.80 -10.20
CA GLY A 223 12.28 -0.83 -11.19
C GLY A 223 11.78 0.55 -11.56
N ALA A 224 11.59 1.44 -10.58
CA ALA A 224 11.25 2.83 -10.83
C ALA A 224 12.29 3.54 -11.70
N ALA A 225 13.59 3.35 -11.41
CA ALA A 225 14.66 3.90 -12.23
C ALA A 225 14.64 3.34 -13.66
N ALA A 226 14.46 2.03 -13.84
CA ALA A 226 14.35 1.42 -15.16
C ALA A 226 13.17 1.98 -15.95
N ALA A 227 12.00 2.13 -15.32
CA ALA A 227 10.79 2.66 -15.94
C ALA A 227 10.96 4.11 -16.40
N ILE A 228 11.50 4.98 -15.53
CA ILE A 228 11.80 6.38 -15.88
C ILE A 228 12.71 6.45 -17.10
N TYR A 229 13.80 5.67 -17.12
CA TYR A 229 14.76 5.71 -18.23
C TYR A 229 14.19 5.14 -19.53
N ALA A 230 13.35 4.10 -19.47
CA ALA A 230 12.66 3.54 -20.63
C ALA A 230 11.65 4.55 -21.19
N ALA A 231 10.77 5.10 -20.35
CA ALA A 231 9.75 6.05 -20.76
C ALA A 231 10.34 7.34 -21.37
N ARG A 232 11.50 7.80 -20.88
CA ARG A 232 12.25 8.93 -21.47
C ARG A 232 12.73 8.70 -22.91
N LYS A 233 12.68 7.46 -23.41
CA LYS A 233 12.95 7.12 -24.81
C LYS A 233 11.69 7.03 -25.67
N GLY A 234 10.51 7.27 -25.08
CA GLY A 234 9.23 7.26 -25.79
C GLY A 234 8.74 5.87 -26.19
N ILE A 235 9.22 4.82 -25.51
CA ILE A 235 8.81 3.43 -25.76
C ILE A 235 7.77 2.98 -24.74
N ARG A 236 6.86 2.10 -25.15
CA ARG A 236 5.73 1.67 -24.32
C ARG A 236 6.24 0.88 -23.12
N THR A 237 6.09 1.47 -21.93
CA THR A 237 6.71 0.99 -20.69
C THR A 237 5.65 0.61 -19.67
N GLY A 238 5.73 -0.62 -19.16
CA GLY A 238 4.86 -1.12 -18.09
C GLY A 238 5.66 -1.50 -16.85
N VAL A 239 5.05 -1.35 -15.66
CA VAL A 239 5.62 -1.78 -14.38
C VAL A 239 4.63 -2.67 -13.65
N VAL A 240 5.00 -3.92 -13.38
CA VAL A 240 4.26 -4.84 -12.51
C VAL A 240 4.83 -4.73 -11.10
N ALA A 241 4.01 -4.36 -10.13
CA ALA A 241 4.45 -4.16 -8.75
C ALA A 241 3.48 -4.76 -7.74
N GLU A 242 3.98 -5.67 -6.89
CA GLU A 242 3.23 -6.16 -5.72
C GLU A 242 2.98 -4.99 -4.77
N ARG A 243 4.03 -4.19 -4.52
CA ARG A 243 4.01 -2.95 -3.75
C ARG A 243 5.00 -1.96 -4.35
N PHE A 244 4.51 -0.82 -4.82
CA PHE A 244 5.37 0.25 -5.33
C PHE A 244 6.22 0.84 -4.18
N GLY A 245 7.48 1.16 -4.43
CA GLY A 245 8.48 1.53 -3.41
C GLY A 245 9.31 0.34 -2.89
N GLY A 246 8.81 -0.89 -2.94
CA GLY A 246 9.58 -2.07 -2.54
C GLY A 246 10.05 -2.03 -1.07
N GLN A 247 11.32 -2.36 -0.80
CA GLN A 247 11.86 -2.43 0.58
C GLN A 247 11.96 -1.07 1.29
N VAL A 248 12.15 0.02 0.55
CA VAL A 248 12.38 1.33 1.20
C VAL A 248 11.15 1.80 1.97
N LEU A 249 9.95 1.34 1.64
CA LEU A 249 8.73 1.64 2.40
C LEU A 249 8.81 1.22 3.87
N ASP A 250 9.55 0.14 4.17
CA ASP A 250 9.68 -0.37 5.54
C ASP A 250 10.89 0.24 6.27
N THR A 251 11.55 1.24 5.66
CA THR A 251 12.77 1.88 6.18
C THR A 251 12.42 3.23 6.80
N MET A 252 12.85 3.46 8.05
CA MET A 252 12.61 4.72 8.73
C MET A 252 13.51 5.83 8.20
N ALA A 253 14.80 5.83 8.56
CA ALA A 253 15.76 6.84 8.14
C ALA A 253 16.66 6.36 7.00
N ILE A 254 16.92 7.22 6.02
CA ILE A 254 17.83 6.98 4.90
C ILE A 254 18.76 8.18 4.77
N GLU A 255 20.06 7.98 5.01
CA GLU A 255 21.08 9.05 5.06
C GLU A 255 22.19 8.86 4.01
N ASN A 256 22.02 7.88 3.13
CA ASN A 256 23.00 7.50 2.12
C ASN A 256 22.44 7.57 0.68
N TYR A 257 21.28 8.20 0.49
CA TYR A 257 20.79 8.53 -0.84
C TYR A 257 21.50 9.78 -1.36
N ILE A 258 22.49 9.60 -2.23
CA ILE A 258 23.39 10.66 -2.70
C ILE A 258 22.61 11.91 -3.13
N SER A 259 23.11 13.09 -2.72
CA SER A 259 22.49 14.43 -2.83
C SER A 259 21.34 14.73 -1.85
N VAL A 260 20.83 13.75 -1.12
CA VAL A 260 19.80 13.93 -0.08
C VAL A 260 20.39 13.53 1.28
N PRO A 261 20.75 14.51 2.13
CA PRO A 261 21.40 14.22 3.41
C PRO A 261 20.57 13.33 4.35
N HIS A 262 19.25 13.46 4.30
CA HIS A 262 18.31 12.69 5.09
C HIS A 262 16.94 12.63 4.40
N THR A 263 16.34 11.44 4.37
CA THR A 263 14.95 11.22 3.97
C THR A 263 14.39 10.01 4.70
N GLU A 264 13.08 9.77 4.53
CA GLU A 264 12.40 8.61 5.08
C GLU A 264 11.87 7.71 3.96
N GLY A 265 11.66 6.43 4.29
CA GLY A 265 11.19 5.41 3.36
C GLY A 265 9.92 5.77 2.60
N PRO A 266 8.80 6.07 3.29
CA PRO A 266 7.54 6.47 2.65
C PRO A 266 7.69 7.73 1.78
N LYS A 267 8.44 8.74 2.26
CA LYS A 267 8.71 9.97 1.51
C LYS A 267 9.51 9.69 0.23
N TYR A 268 10.51 8.82 0.31
CA TYR A 268 11.32 8.44 -0.85
C TYR A 268 10.52 7.62 -1.86
N ALA A 269 9.70 6.65 -1.40
CA ALA A 269 8.82 5.88 -2.26
C ALA A 269 7.80 6.78 -3.00
N ALA A 270 7.19 7.74 -2.31
CA ALA A 270 6.29 8.70 -2.93
C ALA A 270 7.00 9.59 -3.96
N ALA A 271 8.24 10.01 -3.70
CA ALA A 271 9.03 10.76 -4.66
C ALA A 271 9.39 9.93 -5.92
N LEU A 272 9.69 8.64 -5.76
CA LEU A 272 9.89 7.73 -6.89
C LEU A 272 8.62 7.57 -7.72
N GLU A 273 7.47 7.42 -7.05
CA GLU A 273 6.18 7.24 -7.71
C GLU A 273 5.77 8.51 -8.48
N ALA A 274 5.93 9.67 -7.86
CA ALA A 274 5.68 10.96 -8.50
C ALA A 274 6.53 11.13 -9.77
N HIS A 275 7.82 10.80 -9.72
CA HIS A 275 8.70 10.92 -10.89
C HIS A 275 8.39 9.88 -11.98
N VAL A 276 7.92 8.68 -11.63
CA VAL A 276 7.38 7.73 -12.63
C VAL A 276 6.12 8.31 -13.27
N GLY A 277 5.23 8.92 -12.48
CA GLY A 277 3.99 9.55 -12.96
C GLY A 277 4.16 10.80 -13.82
N GLU A 278 5.37 11.36 -13.92
CA GLU A 278 5.68 12.43 -14.90
C GLU A 278 5.71 11.91 -16.36
N TYR A 279 5.74 10.59 -16.55
CA TYR A 279 5.79 9.94 -17.85
C TYR A 279 4.60 9.01 -18.06
N ASP A 280 4.33 8.66 -19.32
CA ASP A 280 3.32 7.67 -19.70
C ASP A 280 3.81 6.24 -19.42
N VAL A 281 3.84 5.88 -18.13
CA VAL A 281 4.20 4.56 -17.63
C VAL A 281 2.95 3.89 -17.06
N ASP A 282 2.64 2.70 -17.56
CA ASP A 282 1.52 1.91 -17.08
C ASP A 282 1.94 1.14 -15.81
N VAL A 283 1.58 1.66 -14.64
CA VAL A 283 1.93 1.07 -13.33
C VAL A 283 0.80 0.18 -12.83
N MET A 284 1.01 -1.13 -12.91
CA MET A 284 0.10 -2.17 -12.45
C MET A 284 0.46 -2.58 -11.02
N LYS A 285 -0.14 -1.90 -10.04
CA LYS A 285 0.02 -2.17 -8.60
C LYS A 285 -0.74 -3.44 -8.18
N THR A 286 -0.41 -3.95 -6.99
CA THR A 286 -0.98 -5.18 -6.38
C THR A 286 -0.89 -6.42 -7.25
N GLN A 287 0.05 -6.44 -8.20
CA GLN A 287 0.28 -7.55 -9.11
C GLN A 287 1.63 -8.22 -8.84
N ARG A 288 1.66 -9.55 -8.83
CA ARG A 288 2.88 -10.34 -8.60
C ARG A 288 3.15 -11.24 -9.80
N GLY A 289 4.38 -11.17 -10.32
CA GLY A 289 4.83 -12.06 -11.39
C GLY A 289 5.00 -13.49 -10.89
N ALA A 290 4.34 -14.44 -11.53
CA ALA A 290 4.38 -15.86 -11.19
C ALA A 290 5.38 -16.64 -12.05
N LYS A 291 5.42 -16.37 -13.37
CA LYS A 291 6.28 -17.10 -14.31
C LYS A 291 6.72 -16.20 -15.46
N LEU A 292 7.93 -16.46 -15.95
CA LEU A 292 8.45 -15.91 -17.21
C LEU A 292 8.49 -17.02 -18.26
N LEU A 293 7.89 -16.75 -19.41
CA LEU A 293 7.92 -17.60 -20.60
C LEU A 293 8.76 -16.87 -21.67
N PRO A 294 9.94 -17.40 -22.03
CA PRO A 294 10.79 -16.79 -23.06
C PRO A 294 10.08 -16.77 -24.42
N ALA A 295 10.45 -15.79 -25.25
CA ALA A 295 10.05 -15.76 -26.65
C ALA A 295 10.54 -17.04 -27.36
N ILE A 296 9.68 -17.59 -28.24
CA ILE A 296 10.01 -18.80 -29.02
C ILE A 296 11.01 -18.47 -30.14
N ASP A 297 10.81 -17.33 -30.80
CA ASP A 297 11.63 -16.86 -31.91
C ASP A 297 12.41 -15.59 -31.54
N GLU A 298 13.55 -15.36 -32.20
CA GLU A 298 14.31 -14.13 -32.07
C GLU A 298 13.46 -12.92 -32.53
N GLY A 299 13.31 -11.93 -31.65
CA GLY A 299 12.43 -10.78 -31.88
C GLY A 299 10.95 -11.02 -31.54
N GLY A 300 10.60 -12.22 -31.05
CA GLY A 300 9.28 -12.53 -30.50
C GLY A 300 9.00 -11.84 -29.16
N LEU A 301 7.80 -12.09 -28.62
CA LEU A 301 7.37 -11.52 -27.33
C LEU A 301 7.65 -12.49 -26.18
N ILE A 302 8.15 -11.95 -25.09
CA ILE A 302 8.29 -12.60 -23.79
C ILE A 302 6.95 -12.45 -23.07
N GLU A 303 6.47 -13.52 -22.43
CA GLU A 303 5.24 -13.48 -21.63
C GLU A 303 5.57 -13.57 -20.13
N ILE A 304 4.88 -12.75 -19.34
CA ILE A 304 4.90 -12.77 -17.87
C ILE A 304 3.50 -13.10 -17.39
N SER A 305 3.35 -14.27 -16.76
CA SER A 305 2.10 -14.63 -16.09
C SER A 305 2.10 -14.06 -14.66
N LEU A 306 0.94 -13.62 -14.19
CA LEU A 306 0.75 -13.04 -12.87
C LEU A 306 0.03 -14.03 -11.94
N GLU A 307 0.22 -13.88 -10.61
CA GLU A 307 -0.48 -14.70 -9.61
C GLU A 307 -2.00 -14.48 -9.63
N SER A 308 -2.46 -13.35 -10.16
CA SER A 308 -3.88 -13.03 -10.40
C SER A 308 -4.51 -13.83 -11.54
N GLY A 309 -3.73 -14.60 -12.30
CA GLY A 309 -4.18 -15.32 -13.50
C GLY A 309 -4.05 -14.51 -14.80
N ALA A 310 -3.73 -13.21 -14.72
CA ALA A 310 -3.45 -12.38 -15.88
C ALA A 310 -2.14 -12.75 -16.57
N SER A 311 -1.99 -12.35 -17.85
CA SER A 311 -0.73 -12.47 -18.59
C SER A 311 -0.40 -11.17 -19.30
N LEU A 312 0.89 -10.85 -19.40
CA LEU A 312 1.39 -9.67 -20.10
C LEU A 312 2.47 -10.09 -21.08
N THR A 313 2.53 -9.41 -22.23
CA THR A 313 3.56 -9.67 -23.23
C THR A 313 4.44 -8.44 -23.43
N ALA A 314 5.73 -8.68 -23.70
CA ALA A 314 6.69 -7.59 -23.94
C ALA A 314 7.84 -8.01 -24.86
N ARG A 315 8.42 -7.06 -25.61
CA ARG A 315 9.64 -7.31 -26.39
C ARG A 315 10.86 -7.53 -25.50
N THR A 316 10.92 -6.82 -24.39
CA THR A 316 12.00 -6.93 -23.40
C THR A 316 11.44 -6.90 -21.98
N VAL A 317 12.08 -7.63 -21.08
CA VAL A 317 11.68 -7.71 -19.66
C VAL A 317 12.87 -7.34 -18.78
N ILE A 318 12.63 -6.50 -17.78
CA ILE A 318 13.61 -6.16 -16.73
C ILE A 318 13.11 -6.75 -15.41
N LEU A 319 13.85 -7.72 -14.86
CA LEU A 319 13.55 -8.28 -13.55
C LEU A 319 14.23 -7.44 -12.45
N ALA A 320 13.42 -6.69 -11.70
CA ALA A 320 13.82 -5.81 -10.61
C ALA A 320 13.10 -6.18 -9.29
N THR A 321 12.90 -7.49 -9.07
CA THR A 321 12.09 -8.05 -7.96
C THR A 321 12.74 -7.90 -6.59
N GLY A 322 14.02 -7.50 -6.54
CA GLY A 322 14.77 -7.35 -5.30
C GLY A 322 14.99 -8.68 -4.59
N ALA A 323 15.12 -8.61 -3.27
CA ALA A 323 15.35 -9.76 -2.42
C ALA A 323 14.69 -9.55 -1.05
N ARG A 324 14.71 -10.56 -0.19
CA ARG A 324 14.19 -10.49 1.18
C ARG A 324 15.28 -10.91 2.15
N TRP A 325 15.39 -10.18 3.26
CA TRP A 325 16.21 -10.57 4.40
C TRP A 325 15.61 -11.79 5.06
N ARG A 326 16.45 -12.70 5.55
CA ARG A 326 15.98 -13.82 6.37
C ARG A 326 15.89 -13.34 7.82
N ALA A 327 14.70 -13.46 8.39
CA ALA A 327 14.47 -13.18 9.81
C ALA A 327 15.06 -14.31 10.68
N MET A 328 15.29 -14.02 11.96
CA MET A 328 15.58 -15.03 12.97
C MET A 328 14.32 -15.83 13.34
N ASP A 329 13.14 -15.24 13.15
CA ASP A 329 11.83 -15.78 13.52
C ASP A 329 11.73 -16.06 15.03
N VAL A 330 12.20 -15.10 15.85
CA VAL A 330 12.19 -15.18 17.32
C VAL A 330 11.28 -14.11 17.96
N PRO A 331 10.75 -14.35 19.17
CA PRO A 331 10.02 -13.32 19.92
C PRO A 331 10.84 -12.02 20.08
N GLY A 332 10.15 -10.88 19.99
CA GLY A 332 10.76 -9.55 20.04
C GLY A 332 11.37 -9.05 18.73
N GLU A 333 11.72 -9.91 17.76
CA GLU A 333 12.37 -9.47 16.52
C GLU A 333 11.49 -8.49 15.71
N ALA A 334 10.21 -8.82 15.53
CA ALA A 334 9.26 -7.99 14.81
C ALA A 334 8.93 -6.68 15.57
N GLU A 335 8.83 -6.76 16.90
CA GLU A 335 8.50 -5.62 17.78
C GLU A 335 9.61 -4.56 17.76
N TYR A 336 10.86 -4.99 17.77
CA TYR A 336 12.03 -4.11 17.81
C TYR A 336 12.67 -3.85 16.44
N ARG A 337 12.01 -4.23 15.35
CA ARG A 337 12.41 -3.87 14.00
C ARG A 337 12.40 -2.35 13.84
N ASN A 338 13.49 -1.80 13.27
CA ASN A 338 13.73 -0.35 13.18
C ASN A 338 13.89 0.37 14.55
N LYS A 339 13.91 -0.38 15.66
CA LYS A 339 14.17 0.09 17.04
C LYS A 339 15.43 -0.56 17.64
N GLY A 340 16.27 -1.11 16.79
CA GLY A 340 17.54 -1.74 17.12
C GLY A 340 17.78 -3.08 16.44
N VAL A 341 16.71 -3.78 16.03
CA VAL A 341 16.86 -4.86 15.04
C VAL A 341 16.94 -4.24 13.66
N THR A 342 18.03 -4.53 12.94
CA THR A 342 18.27 -4.09 11.56
C THR A 342 18.85 -5.24 10.75
N TYR A 343 18.93 -5.08 9.43
CA TYR A 343 19.44 -6.08 8.51
C TYR A 343 20.61 -5.55 7.66
N CYS A 344 20.85 -4.23 7.64
CA CYS A 344 21.84 -3.59 6.78
C CYS A 344 22.91 -2.86 7.62
N PRO A 345 24.12 -3.43 7.78
CA PRO A 345 25.19 -2.78 8.54
C PRO A 345 25.66 -1.47 7.91
N HIS A 346 25.68 -1.38 6.57
CA HIS A 346 26.09 -0.16 5.86
C HIS A 346 25.09 1.00 6.03
N CYS A 347 23.82 0.67 6.27
CA CYS A 347 22.76 1.66 6.39
C CYS A 347 22.77 2.27 7.79
N ASP A 348 22.79 1.42 8.82
CA ASP A 348 22.56 1.85 10.19
C ASP A 348 23.81 1.83 11.09
N GLY A 349 24.90 1.22 10.63
CA GLY A 349 26.15 1.11 11.39
C GLY A 349 26.63 2.42 12.06
N PRO A 350 26.62 3.57 11.36
CA PRO A 350 26.96 4.86 11.96
C PRO A 350 26.11 5.26 13.18
N LEU A 351 24.84 4.84 13.24
CA LEU A 351 23.93 5.15 14.35
C LEU A 351 24.32 4.44 15.66
N PHE A 352 25.16 3.41 15.59
CA PHE A 352 25.61 2.60 16.72
C PHE A 352 27.01 2.95 17.23
N LYS A 353 27.55 4.11 16.82
CA LYS A 353 28.87 4.57 17.26
C LYS A 353 29.01 4.53 18.78
N GLY A 354 30.05 3.85 19.26
CA GLY A 354 30.36 3.69 20.69
C GLY A 354 29.50 2.69 21.46
N LYS A 355 28.58 1.97 20.81
CA LYS A 355 27.64 1.04 21.49
C LYS A 355 28.07 -0.42 21.32
N ARG A 356 27.44 -1.34 22.05
CA ARG A 356 27.66 -2.79 21.87
C ARG A 356 26.61 -3.34 20.91
N VAL A 357 27.02 -4.21 20.00
CA VAL A 357 26.16 -4.78 18.96
C VAL A 357 26.37 -6.28 18.84
N ALA A 358 25.35 -7.02 18.40
CA ALA A 358 25.46 -8.44 18.11
C ALA A 358 25.18 -8.70 16.63
N VAL A 359 26.00 -9.46 15.93
CA VAL A 359 25.79 -9.85 14.53
C VAL A 359 25.38 -11.31 14.46
N VAL A 360 24.23 -11.61 13.86
CA VAL A 360 23.68 -12.96 13.79
C VAL A 360 23.92 -13.57 12.42
N GLY A 361 24.76 -14.61 12.39
CA GLY A 361 25.20 -15.34 11.20
C GLY A 361 26.71 -15.18 10.93
N GLY A 362 27.39 -16.28 10.63
CA GLY A 362 28.84 -16.38 10.41
C GLY A 362 29.24 -16.81 9.00
N GLY A 363 28.38 -16.55 8.00
CA GLY A 363 28.77 -16.54 6.59
C GLY A 363 29.51 -15.24 6.20
N ASN A 364 29.95 -15.10 4.94
CA ASN A 364 30.70 -13.92 4.48
C ASN A 364 30.02 -12.59 4.86
N SER A 365 28.72 -12.45 4.58
CA SER A 365 27.99 -11.22 4.89
C SER A 365 27.98 -10.87 6.38
N GLY A 366 27.89 -11.85 7.27
CA GLY A 366 27.91 -11.61 8.72
C GLY A 366 29.31 -11.31 9.27
N VAL A 367 30.31 -12.03 8.78
CA VAL A 367 31.70 -11.78 9.18
C VAL A 367 32.18 -10.42 8.67
N GLU A 368 31.86 -10.04 7.43
CA GLU A 368 32.17 -8.72 6.89
C GLU A 368 31.44 -7.61 7.67
N ALA A 369 30.15 -7.80 7.98
CA ALA A 369 29.38 -6.86 8.80
C ALA A 369 30.02 -6.65 10.19
N ALA A 370 30.47 -7.74 10.83
CA ALA A 370 31.14 -7.65 12.13
C ALA A 370 32.50 -6.93 12.03
N ILE A 371 33.28 -7.15 10.97
CA ILE A 371 34.54 -6.44 10.72
C ILE A 371 34.29 -4.95 10.49
N ASP A 372 33.28 -4.59 9.70
CA ASP A 372 32.91 -3.20 9.42
C ASP A 372 32.46 -2.47 10.70
N LEU A 373 31.50 -3.06 11.42
CA LEU A 373 30.97 -2.49 12.66
C LEU A 373 32.03 -2.35 13.75
N ALA A 374 32.98 -3.29 13.85
CA ALA A 374 34.07 -3.23 14.83
C ALA A 374 34.93 -1.96 14.71
N GLY A 375 34.93 -1.28 13.56
CA GLY A 375 35.60 0.01 13.38
C GLY A 375 34.82 1.23 13.90
N VAL A 376 33.53 1.07 14.20
CA VAL A 376 32.60 2.17 14.55
C VAL A 376 32.06 2.04 15.97
N VAL A 377 31.77 0.82 16.40
CA VAL A 377 31.08 0.48 17.65
C VAL A 377 32.08 0.15 18.77
N SER A 378 31.64 0.12 20.03
CA SER A 378 32.54 -0.21 21.15
C SER A 378 32.83 -1.71 21.25
N HIS A 379 31.87 -2.57 20.86
CA HIS A 379 32.04 -4.02 20.90
C HIS A 379 31.10 -4.75 19.94
N VAL A 380 31.56 -5.81 19.30
CA VAL A 380 30.75 -6.69 18.45
C VAL A 380 30.73 -8.10 19.04
N THR A 381 29.56 -8.72 19.13
CA THR A 381 29.44 -10.16 19.42
C THR A 381 28.84 -10.87 18.20
N LEU A 382 29.63 -11.67 17.49
CA LEU A 382 29.12 -12.47 16.37
C LEU A 382 28.55 -13.78 16.90
N ILE A 383 27.33 -14.11 16.50
CA ILE A 383 26.58 -15.30 16.90
C ILE A 383 26.41 -16.18 15.65
N GLU A 384 27.00 -17.37 15.66
CA GLU A 384 26.86 -18.38 14.61
C GLU A 384 26.10 -19.60 15.15
N PHE A 385 25.08 -20.02 14.40
CA PHE A 385 24.24 -21.16 14.73
C PHE A 385 24.99 -22.48 14.63
N ASP A 386 25.86 -22.61 13.63
CA ASP A 386 26.69 -23.79 13.38
C ASP A 386 27.92 -23.82 14.31
N SER A 387 28.58 -24.98 14.38
CA SER A 387 29.80 -25.18 15.17
C SER A 387 31.04 -24.52 14.58
N VAL A 388 30.94 -23.98 13.36
CA VAL A 388 32.03 -23.35 12.61
C VAL A 388 31.51 -22.14 11.83
N LEU A 389 32.36 -21.14 11.60
CA LEU A 389 32.06 -20.06 10.66
C LEU A 389 32.15 -20.57 9.23
N ARG A 390 31.21 -20.17 8.38
CA ARG A 390 31.16 -20.53 6.95
C ARG A 390 31.82 -19.50 6.04
N ALA A 391 32.26 -18.38 6.60
CA ALA A 391 32.94 -17.33 5.83
C ALA A 391 34.31 -17.77 5.31
N ASP A 392 34.82 -17.07 4.30
CA ASP A 392 36.15 -17.26 3.74
C ASP A 392 37.22 -17.12 4.84
N GLU A 393 38.23 -17.98 4.82
CA GLU A 393 39.24 -18.07 5.88
C GLU A 393 39.98 -16.74 6.12
N VAL A 394 40.17 -15.93 5.08
CA VAL A 394 40.78 -14.60 5.19
C VAL A 394 39.96 -13.66 6.06
N LEU A 395 38.63 -13.72 5.94
CA LEU A 395 37.70 -12.92 6.73
C LEU A 395 37.65 -13.42 8.17
N GLN A 396 37.64 -14.74 8.38
CA GLN A 396 37.70 -15.32 9.73
C GLN A 396 38.96 -14.91 10.48
N ARG A 397 40.13 -14.97 9.83
CA ARG A 397 41.40 -14.53 10.42
C ARG A 397 41.38 -13.04 10.75
N LYS A 398 40.83 -12.21 9.86
CA LYS A 398 40.67 -10.78 10.11
C LYS A 398 39.76 -10.52 11.31
N LEU A 399 38.59 -11.16 11.37
CA LEU A 399 37.65 -11.01 12.48
C LEU A 399 38.28 -11.38 13.82
N ARG A 400 38.97 -12.53 13.90
CA ARG A 400 39.66 -13.00 15.10
C ARG A 400 40.83 -12.12 15.55
N SER A 401 41.35 -11.26 14.66
CA SER A 401 42.43 -10.32 14.99
C SER A 401 41.93 -9.05 15.70
N LEU A 402 40.62 -8.80 15.73
CA LEU A 402 40.04 -7.59 16.28
C LEU A 402 39.84 -7.72 17.80
N PRO A 403 40.32 -6.75 18.61
CA PRO A 403 40.32 -6.87 20.06
C PRO A 403 38.96 -6.62 20.73
N ASN A 404 37.99 -6.09 19.98
CA ASN A 404 36.65 -5.72 20.46
C ASN A 404 35.55 -6.62 19.87
N VAL A 405 35.89 -7.86 19.50
CA VAL A 405 34.99 -8.82 18.88
C VAL A 405 35.01 -10.15 19.64
N ASP A 406 33.82 -10.60 20.08
CA ASP A 406 33.59 -11.95 20.56
C ASP A 406 32.89 -12.80 19.49
N ILE A 407 33.20 -14.10 19.44
CA ILE A 407 32.59 -15.04 18.49
C ILE A 407 31.97 -16.19 19.29
N LEU A 408 30.64 -16.30 19.21
CA LEU A 408 29.85 -17.39 19.78
C LEU A 408 29.49 -18.37 18.68
N LEU A 409 29.92 -19.62 18.82
CA LEU A 409 29.62 -20.71 17.89
C LEU A 409 28.55 -21.63 18.50
N SER A 410 27.92 -22.47 17.69
CA SER A 410 26.85 -23.38 18.11
C SER A 410 25.73 -22.68 18.89
N THR A 411 25.45 -21.42 18.58
CA THR A 411 24.61 -20.55 19.40
C THR A 411 23.34 -20.15 18.66
N LEU A 412 22.18 -20.40 19.27
CA LEU A 412 20.87 -20.03 18.76
C LEU A 412 20.32 -18.83 19.52
N THR A 413 20.09 -17.71 18.84
CA THR A 413 19.29 -16.62 19.42
C THR A 413 17.86 -17.10 19.67
N THR A 414 17.32 -16.83 20.85
CA THR A 414 15.98 -17.30 21.27
C THR A 414 14.97 -16.18 21.46
N GLU A 415 15.41 -14.96 21.78
CA GLU A 415 14.53 -13.80 21.97
C GLU A 415 15.33 -12.50 21.84
N VAL A 416 14.69 -11.46 21.28
CA VAL A 416 15.18 -10.08 21.33
C VAL A 416 14.54 -9.36 22.51
N LEU A 417 15.36 -8.78 23.38
CA LEU A 417 14.91 -8.07 24.58
C LEU A 417 14.92 -6.56 24.34
N GLY A 418 13.93 -5.86 24.88
CA GLY A 418 13.89 -4.40 24.88
C GLY A 418 13.12 -3.81 26.06
N ASP A 419 13.09 -2.48 26.10
CA ASP A 419 12.45 -1.68 27.17
C ASP A 419 11.07 -1.13 26.77
N GLY A 420 10.51 -1.62 25.66
CA GLY A 420 9.28 -1.12 25.02
C GLY A 420 9.52 -0.03 23.97
N ASP A 421 10.68 0.64 23.98
CA ASP A 421 11.05 1.64 22.97
C ASP A 421 12.16 1.13 22.05
N GLN A 422 13.15 0.41 22.59
CA GLN A 422 14.35 -0.01 21.86
C GLN A 422 14.94 -1.32 22.39
N VAL A 423 15.82 -1.93 21.59
CA VAL A 423 16.56 -3.14 21.99
C VAL A 423 17.51 -2.83 23.16
N THR A 424 17.51 -3.70 24.16
CA THR A 424 18.42 -3.67 25.32
C THR A 424 19.40 -4.84 25.32
N GLY A 425 19.04 -5.96 24.68
CA GLY A 425 19.85 -7.15 24.59
C GLY A 425 19.17 -8.28 23.82
N LEU A 426 19.69 -9.49 23.98
CA LEU A 426 19.08 -10.71 23.45
C LEU A 426 19.31 -11.88 24.40
N THR A 427 18.46 -12.91 24.31
CA THR A 427 18.74 -14.22 24.88
C THR A 427 19.20 -15.18 23.80
N TYR A 428 20.11 -16.07 24.18
CA TYR A 428 20.59 -17.11 23.29
C TYR A 428 20.82 -18.41 24.05
N GLN A 429 20.77 -19.53 23.34
CA GLN A 429 21.05 -20.86 23.85
C GLN A 429 22.31 -21.41 23.19
N ASP A 430 23.25 -21.90 24.01
CA ASP A 430 24.32 -22.77 23.52
C ASP A 430 23.71 -24.14 23.18
N ARG A 431 23.80 -24.53 21.91
CA ARG A 431 23.17 -25.76 21.39
C ARG A 431 23.93 -27.03 21.79
N THR A 432 25.15 -26.91 22.32
CA THR A 432 25.96 -28.03 22.78
C THR A 432 25.66 -28.39 24.23
N THR A 433 25.41 -27.39 25.08
CA THR A 433 25.12 -27.58 26.51
C THR A 433 23.63 -27.47 26.84
N GLY A 434 22.86 -26.78 26.00
CA GLY A 434 21.46 -26.41 26.24
C GLY A 434 21.29 -25.22 27.18
N GLU A 435 22.37 -24.61 27.68
CA GLU A 435 22.33 -23.49 28.61
C GLU A 435 21.85 -22.20 27.92
N SER A 436 21.01 -21.45 28.63
CA SER A 436 20.48 -20.16 28.16
C SER A 436 21.23 -19.01 28.82
N HIS A 437 21.63 -18.05 28.00
CA HIS A 437 22.40 -16.88 28.41
C HIS A 437 21.71 -15.60 27.95
N LYS A 438 21.97 -14.51 28.68
CA LYS A 438 21.54 -13.17 28.31
C LYS A 438 22.75 -12.35 27.88
N LEU A 439 22.66 -11.74 26.71
CA LEU A 439 23.64 -10.79 26.19
C LEU A 439 23.10 -9.37 26.33
N GLU A 440 23.73 -8.57 27.19
CA GLU A 440 23.43 -7.15 27.28
C GLU A 440 24.17 -6.38 26.20
N LEU A 441 23.42 -5.53 25.50
CA LEU A 441 23.94 -4.73 24.40
C LEU A 441 23.90 -3.22 24.69
N GLN A 442 23.28 -2.82 25.81
CA GLN A 442 23.34 -1.45 26.33
C GLN A 442 24.37 -1.27 27.45
N ALA A 443 24.96 -0.06 27.52
CA ALA A 443 25.48 0.52 28.74
C ALA A 443 24.51 1.62 29.19
N SER A 444 24.36 1.80 30.52
CA SER A 444 23.23 2.41 31.23
C SER A 444 22.87 3.88 30.96
N SER A 445 23.17 4.48 29.80
CA SER A 445 22.83 5.90 29.54
C SER A 445 22.79 6.37 28.08
N SER A 446 22.74 5.52 27.04
CA SER A 446 22.53 6.04 25.67
C SER A 446 21.84 5.06 24.71
N ARG A 447 20.92 5.62 23.90
CA ARG A 447 19.91 4.95 23.06
C ARG A 447 20.49 4.09 21.94
N SER A 448 19.76 3.04 21.56
CA SER A 448 19.82 2.16 20.36
C SER A 448 20.91 1.08 20.27
N VAL A 449 20.53 -0.20 20.24
CA VAL A 449 21.39 -1.40 20.06
C VAL A 449 21.19 -2.00 18.68
N CYS A 450 22.21 -2.67 18.09
CA CYS A 450 22.11 -3.30 16.76
C CYS A 450 22.12 -4.82 16.86
N CYS A 451 21.15 -5.48 16.23
CA CYS A 451 21.19 -6.89 15.86
C CYS A 451 21.13 -7.04 14.33
N PRO A 452 22.22 -6.87 13.56
CA PRO A 452 22.21 -7.23 12.15
C PRO A 452 22.04 -8.75 12.03
N THR A 453 21.02 -9.17 11.32
CA THR A 453 20.86 -10.56 10.86
C THR A 453 21.15 -10.61 9.36
N PRO A 454 22.42 -10.51 8.93
CA PRO A 454 22.78 -10.61 7.51
C PRO A 454 22.74 -12.06 7.04
N SER A 455 21.76 -12.85 7.50
CA SER A 455 21.61 -14.28 7.28
C SER A 455 21.22 -14.58 5.82
N GLY A 456 21.94 -14.05 4.85
CA GLY A 456 21.77 -14.31 3.43
C GLY A 456 20.50 -13.71 2.82
N TRP A 457 20.59 -13.45 1.53
CA TRP A 457 19.45 -12.99 0.73
C TRP A 457 18.64 -14.19 0.27
N LYS A 458 17.31 -14.17 0.46
CA LYS A 458 16.41 -14.96 -0.39
C LYS A 458 16.04 -14.10 -1.58
N ALA A 459 16.29 -14.60 -2.80
CA ALA A 459 15.74 -13.97 -3.99
C ALA A 459 14.20 -13.86 -3.83
N ALA A 460 13.62 -12.71 -4.18
CA ALA A 460 12.17 -12.52 -4.07
C ALA A 460 11.38 -13.41 -5.05
N SER A 461 12.06 -13.94 -6.06
CA SER A 461 11.57 -14.92 -7.02
C SER A 461 12.34 -16.24 -6.90
N ASN A 462 11.62 -17.38 -6.94
CA ASN A 462 12.21 -18.69 -7.21
C ASN A 462 12.61 -18.77 -8.70
N CYS A 463 13.55 -17.93 -9.12
CA CYS A 463 14.17 -18.09 -10.43
C CYS A 463 15.22 -19.20 -10.27
N PRO A 464 15.04 -20.40 -10.85
CA PRO A 464 16.11 -21.39 -10.84
C PRO A 464 17.32 -20.75 -11.49
N SER A 465 18.50 -20.95 -10.91
CA SER A 465 19.77 -20.50 -11.44
C SER A 465 19.95 -21.00 -12.88
N ALA A 466 19.49 -20.24 -13.86
CA ALA A 466 19.68 -20.53 -15.26
C ALA A 466 21.12 -20.18 -15.63
N ALA A 467 21.83 -21.17 -16.15
CA ALA A 467 23.14 -21.11 -16.79
C ALA A 467 24.38 -20.92 -15.90
N ARG A 468 24.73 -21.95 -15.11
CA ARG A 468 26.10 -22.49 -15.26
C ARG A 468 26.15 -23.27 -16.56
N SER A 469 26.24 -22.58 -17.69
CA SER A 469 26.55 -23.24 -18.95
C SER A 469 28.01 -23.67 -18.91
N SER A 470 28.21 -24.98 -18.89
CA SER A 470 29.43 -25.64 -19.33
C SER A 470 29.87 -25.09 -20.69
N SER A 471 30.87 -24.21 -20.70
CA SER A 471 31.62 -23.86 -21.91
C SER A 471 33.12 -24.12 -21.69
N THR A 472 33.43 -25.33 -21.24
CA THR A 472 34.75 -25.94 -21.43
C THR A 472 34.70 -26.76 -22.72
N SER A 473 34.68 -26.11 -23.89
CA SER A 473 35.53 -26.50 -25.02
C SER A 473 35.41 -25.48 -26.17
N ALA A 474 36.57 -25.18 -26.78
CA ALA A 474 36.77 -24.67 -28.12
C ALA A 474 36.27 -23.26 -28.50
N ALA A 475 37.11 -22.25 -28.26
CA ALA A 475 37.59 -21.35 -29.33
C ALA A 475 38.80 -20.55 -28.86
N ARG A 476 40.01 -21.10 -29.05
CA ARG A 476 41.23 -20.28 -29.12
C ARG A 476 41.14 -19.42 -30.38
N ARG A 477 40.68 -18.17 -30.26
CA ARG A 477 41.01 -17.13 -31.24
C ARG A 477 42.09 -16.24 -30.65
N ARG A 478 43.26 -16.33 -31.29
CA ARG A 478 44.43 -15.49 -31.06
C ARG A 478 44.04 -14.03 -31.30
N TYR A 479 44.21 -13.17 -30.30
CA TYR A 479 44.35 -11.74 -30.54
C TYR A 479 45.75 -11.49 -31.09
N PRO A 480 45.93 -10.82 -32.24
CA PRO A 480 47.24 -10.34 -32.63
C PRO A 480 47.58 -9.10 -31.81
N ALA A 481 48.70 -9.18 -31.11
CA ALA A 481 49.37 -8.04 -30.52
C ALA A 481 49.76 -7.04 -31.62
N CYS A 482 49.38 -5.77 -31.46
CA CYS A 482 49.92 -4.68 -32.26
C CYS A 482 50.89 -3.86 -31.42
N SER A 483 52.17 -4.13 -31.63
CA SER A 483 53.30 -3.38 -31.12
C SER A 483 53.73 -2.29 -32.10
N ARG A 484 53.67 -1.03 -31.63
CA ARG A 484 54.56 0.13 -31.94
C ARG A 484 54.41 0.88 -33.29
N PRO A 485 54.88 2.16 -33.35
CA PRO A 485 54.16 3.29 -33.95
C PRO A 485 54.74 3.77 -35.29
N ALA A 486 53.93 4.48 -36.08
CA ALA A 486 54.42 5.27 -37.22
C ALA A 486 53.54 6.50 -37.51
N THR A 487 54.14 7.67 -37.30
CA THR A 487 54.09 8.90 -38.13
C THR A 487 52.75 9.52 -38.52
N ALA A 488 52.49 10.70 -37.94
CA ALA A 488 51.54 11.70 -38.40
C ALA A 488 52.01 12.39 -39.70
N PRO A 489 51.09 12.81 -40.60
CA PRO A 489 51.39 13.84 -41.59
C PRO A 489 51.01 15.23 -41.06
N ARG A 490 51.97 16.15 -41.19
CA ARG A 490 51.81 17.60 -41.02
C ARG A 490 50.94 18.18 -42.14
N CYS A 491 50.00 19.06 -41.79
CA CYS A 491 49.53 20.11 -42.71
C CYS A 491 49.90 21.47 -42.12
N ARG A 492 50.76 22.21 -42.84
CA ARG A 492 51.15 23.58 -42.54
C ARG A 492 50.28 24.56 -43.34
N SER A 493 49.62 25.43 -42.59
CA SER A 493 49.56 26.90 -42.73
C SER A 493 49.06 27.59 -44.00
N SER A 494 48.02 28.41 -43.82
CA SER A 494 47.94 29.76 -44.41
C SER A 494 47.42 30.74 -43.33
N ARG A 495 48.18 31.82 -43.08
CA ARG A 495 47.89 32.92 -42.14
C ARG A 495 47.11 34.03 -42.85
N SER A 496 46.18 34.68 -42.13
CA SER A 496 45.91 36.14 -42.15
C SER A 496 44.80 36.45 -41.12
N SER A 497 45.11 36.90 -39.91
CA SER A 497 45.20 38.31 -39.46
C SER A 497 43.90 39.13 -39.57
N SER A 498 43.13 39.21 -38.46
CA SER A 498 42.37 40.40 -37.98
C SER A 498 41.73 40.09 -36.61
N PRO A 499 41.83 40.98 -35.60
CA PRO A 499 41.18 40.82 -34.30
C PRO A 499 39.82 41.56 -34.23
N PRO A 500 38.85 41.15 -33.39
CA PRO A 500 37.75 42.03 -33.01
C PRO A 500 37.95 42.64 -31.61
N GLU A 501 37.51 43.89 -31.53
CA GLU A 501 37.48 44.83 -30.40
C GLU A 501 36.73 44.35 -29.13
N PRO A 502 36.94 45.02 -27.97
CA PRO A 502 36.41 44.59 -26.68
C PRO A 502 35.00 45.12 -26.43
N VAL A 503 34.06 44.23 -26.08
CA VAL A 503 32.72 44.64 -25.62
C VAL A 503 32.69 44.80 -24.10
N ARG A 504 32.15 45.95 -23.72
CA ARG A 504 32.01 46.59 -22.40
C ARG A 504 31.51 45.68 -21.26
N ARG A 505 32.09 45.93 -20.09
CA ARG A 505 31.50 45.65 -18.77
C ARG A 505 30.16 46.39 -18.62
N GLN A 506 29.12 45.69 -18.20
CA GLN A 506 28.01 46.27 -17.46
C GLN A 506 27.78 45.46 -16.18
N ARG A 507 27.85 46.18 -15.05
CA ARG A 507 27.65 45.69 -13.69
C ARG A 507 26.16 45.55 -13.39
N CYS A 508 25.85 44.59 -12.53
CA CYS A 508 24.60 44.46 -11.79
C CYS A 508 24.23 45.74 -10.99
N PRO A 509 22.95 45.89 -10.65
CA PRO A 509 22.51 46.33 -9.33
C PRO A 509 21.84 45.14 -8.59
N HIS A 510 22.26 44.74 -7.39
CA HIS A 510 21.81 45.25 -6.07
C HIS A 510 20.28 45.32 -5.93
N SER A 511 19.58 44.90 -4.86
CA SER A 511 19.74 44.07 -3.66
C SER A 511 18.67 44.58 -2.67
N ILE A 512 18.12 43.71 -1.80
CA ILE A 512 17.34 44.01 -0.58
C ILE A 512 15.88 44.43 -0.89
N THR A 513 14.82 43.87 -0.30
CA THR A 513 14.59 43.29 1.05
C THR A 513 14.23 41.83 1.09
#